data_AF-A0A2E1KRW9-F1
#
_entry.id   AF-A0A2E1KRW9-F1
#
_cell.length_a   1.000
_cell.length_b   1.000
_cell.length_c   1.000
_cell.angle_alpha   90.00
_cell.angle_beta   90.00
_cell.angle_gamma   90.00
#
_symmetry.space_group_name_H-M   'P 1'
#
loop_
_entity.id
_entity.type
_entity.pdbx_description
1 polymer ?
#
loop_
_entity_poly.entity_id
_entity_poly.type
_entity_poly.pdbx_seq_one_letter_code
_entity_poly.pdbx_strand_id
1 'polypeptide(L)'
;MFDHLSYVGYNALFCLPFLILIWLRREFLEVLVTRWRPILISTVALTVYGSLIWPIALEYGCWAYGSDKISGIKLLGYVYIDDVMRWLLVSFLLASYVSLSTHYEQQGVDIFWRELKSLLRSFAYAFRGVRIISLERNSTVHVAVAVFVLLEAILFRISALEWLFVVMSIALVLGFEIFNSCVERIASWSPGESEQMVATLGKGVAEQRDQEIGLVKDAAAAGVLFSSVAAGVVGVTLFFSRLLEKLF
;
A
#
# COMPACT_ATOMS: atom_id res chain seq x y z
N MET A 1 -22.94 -11.39 6.23
CA MET A 1 -21.49 -11.25 5.91
C MET A 1 -20.88 -10.04 6.59
N PHE A 2 -21.68 -9.05 7.03
CA PHE A 2 -21.16 -7.98 7.87
C PHE A 2 -22.27 -7.45 8.80
N ASP A 3 -22.31 -7.93 10.04
CA ASP A 3 -23.42 -7.70 10.97
C ASP A 3 -23.13 -6.57 11.99
N HIS A 4 -22.02 -5.84 11.82
CA HIS A 4 -21.49 -4.92 12.83
C HIS A 4 -21.22 -3.48 12.35
N LEU A 5 -21.18 -3.21 11.04
CA LEU A 5 -21.09 -1.84 10.54
C LEU A 5 -22.47 -1.42 10.03
N SER A 6 -22.80 -0.16 10.26
CA SER A 6 -24.00 0.43 9.69
C SER A 6 -23.90 0.52 8.17
N TYR A 7 -25.06 0.53 7.51
CA TYR A 7 -25.17 0.53 6.05
C TYR A 7 -24.39 1.66 5.36
N VAL A 8 -24.35 2.85 5.95
CA VAL A 8 -23.55 3.98 5.44
C VAL A 8 -22.05 3.74 5.62
N GLY A 9 -21.64 3.04 6.68
CA GLY A 9 -20.25 2.63 6.92
C GLY A 9 -19.68 1.80 5.77
N TYR A 10 -20.45 0.86 5.22
CA TYR A 10 -20.01 0.09 4.04
C TYR A 10 -19.83 0.98 2.81
N ASN A 11 -20.79 1.86 2.54
CA ASN A 11 -20.72 2.72 1.36
C ASN A 11 -19.55 3.70 1.46
N ALA A 12 -19.27 4.23 2.65
CA ALA A 12 -18.08 5.04 2.90
C ALA A 12 -16.79 4.22 2.68
N LEU A 13 -16.71 3.00 3.24
CA LEU A 13 -15.56 2.11 3.10
C LEU A 13 -15.26 1.77 1.64
N PHE A 14 -16.29 1.52 0.82
CA PHE A 14 -16.11 1.14 -0.58
C PHE A 14 -16.00 2.33 -1.53
N CYS A 15 -16.66 3.47 -1.28
CA CYS A 15 -16.62 4.61 -2.22
C CYS A 15 -15.51 5.61 -1.92
N LEU A 16 -15.24 5.92 -0.64
CA LEU A 16 -14.30 6.99 -0.28
C LEU A 16 -12.87 6.70 -0.73
N PRO A 17 -12.30 5.48 -0.59
CA PRO A 17 -10.94 5.23 -1.07
C PRO A 17 -10.78 5.49 -2.56
N PHE A 18 -11.73 5.06 -3.40
CA PHE A 18 -11.64 5.31 -4.85
C PHE A 18 -11.86 6.77 -5.20
N LEU A 19 -12.77 7.46 -4.51
CA LEU A 19 -12.95 8.91 -4.67
C LEU A 19 -11.66 9.65 -4.34
N ILE A 20 -11.03 9.33 -3.21
CA ILE A 20 -9.75 9.90 -2.81
C ILE A 20 -8.69 9.59 -3.87
N LEU A 21 -8.55 8.34 -4.31
CA LEU A 21 -7.54 7.96 -5.31
C LEU A 21 -7.72 8.71 -6.65
N ILE A 22 -8.96 8.86 -7.11
CA ILE A 22 -9.28 9.54 -8.37
C ILE A 22 -9.04 11.05 -8.24
N TRP A 23 -9.44 11.67 -7.14
CA TRP A 23 -9.36 13.13 -6.97
C TRP A 23 -8.04 13.63 -6.39
N LEU A 24 -7.23 12.78 -5.74
CA LEU A 24 -5.93 13.15 -5.19
C LEU A 24 -4.83 13.14 -6.25
N ARG A 25 -4.97 12.33 -7.31
CA ARG A 25 -3.98 12.26 -8.38
C ARG A 25 -4.05 13.51 -9.25
N ARG A 26 -2.98 14.30 -9.26
CA ARG A 26 -2.88 15.58 -9.98
C ARG A 26 -3.31 15.49 -11.45
N GLU A 27 -2.84 14.46 -12.17
CA GLU A 27 -3.20 14.20 -13.57
C GLU A 27 -4.72 14.09 -13.79
N PHE A 28 -5.43 13.42 -12.87
CA PHE A 28 -6.88 13.25 -12.95
C PHE A 28 -7.62 14.48 -12.44
N LEU A 29 -7.11 15.10 -11.38
CA LEU A 29 -7.69 16.30 -10.80
C LEU A 29 -7.82 17.43 -11.82
N GLU A 30 -6.80 17.67 -12.65
CA GLU A 30 -6.83 18.70 -13.71
C GLU A 30 -7.98 18.46 -14.70
N VAL A 31 -8.23 17.20 -15.07
CA VAL A 31 -9.35 16.80 -15.95
C VAL A 31 -10.70 16.97 -15.24
N LEU A 32 -10.80 16.49 -14.00
CA LEU A 32 -12.04 16.49 -13.22
C LEU A 32 -12.48 17.91 -12.85
N VAL A 33 -11.55 18.77 -12.47
CA VAL A 33 -11.81 20.19 -12.22
C VAL A 33 -12.25 20.88 -13.50
N THR A 34 -11.66 20.57 -14.66
CA THR A 34 -12.11 21.13 -15.93
C THR A 34 -13.54 20.69 -16.29
N ARG A 35 -13.90 19.45 -15.94
CA ARG A 35 -15.23 18.85 -16.19
C ARG A 35 -16.15 18.82 -14.96
N TRP A 36 -15.98 19.74 -14.01
CA TRP A 36 -16.75 19.72 -12.76
C TRP A 36 -18.27 19.85 -12.95
N ARG A 37 -18.71 20.63 -13.97
CA ARG A 37 -20.13 20.86 -14.27
C ARG A 37 -20.87 19.58 -14.69
N PRO A 38 -20.44 18.83 -15.73
CA PRO A 38 -21.13 17.59 -16.11
C PRO A 38 -21.06 16.53 -15.00
N ILE A 39 -19.98 16.50 -14.20
CA ILE A 39 -19.89 15.61 -13.03
C ILE A 39 -20.97 15.96 -12.02
N LEU A 40 -21.11 17.24 -11.64
CA LEU A 40 -22.11 17.69 -10.67
C LEU A 40 -23.54 17.41 -11.16
N ILE A 41 -23.84 17.72 -12.42
CA ILE A 41 -25.18 17.50 -13.01
C ILE A 41 -25.50 16.00 -13.01
N SER A 42 -24.59 15.15 -13.48
CA SER A 42 -24.79 13.70 -13.53
C SER A 42 -24.94 13.12 -12.12
N THR A 43 -24.15 13.63 -11.16
CA THR A 43 -24.22 13.23 -9.76
C THR A 43 -25.60 13.51 -9.18
N VAL A 44 -26.11 14.73 -9.35
CA VAL A 44 -27.44 15.12 -8.85
C VAL A 44 -28.53 14.28 -9.52
N ALA A 45 -28.48 14.13 -10.85
CA ALA A 45 -29.48 13.39 -11.60
C ALA A 45 -29.56 11.91 -11.16
N LEU A 46 -28.41 11.23 -11.07
CA LEU A 46 -28.34 9.84 -10.61
C LEU A 46 -28.71 9.71 -9.13
N THR A 47 -28.38 10.69 -8.30
CA THR A 47 -28.75 10.68 -6.88
C THR A 47 -30.27 10.76 -6.71
N VAL A 48 -30.92 11.66 -7.46
CA VAL A 48 -32.38 11.80 -7.45
C VAL A 48 -33.04 10.53 -7.97
N TYR A 49 -32.59 10.04 -9.14
CA TYR A 49 -33.12 8.81 -9.74
C TYR A 49 -33.00 7.62 -8.78
N GLY A 50 -31.81 7.39 -8.24
CA GLY A 50 -31.54 6.32 -7.29
C GLY A 50 -32.37 6.45 -6.02
N SER A 51 -32.47 7.65 -5.45
CA SER A 51 -33.24 7.90 -4.22
C SER A 51 -34.74 7.73 -4.40
N LEU A 52 -35.28 8.00 -5.59
CA LEU A 52 -36.71 7.85 -5.88
C LEU A 52 -37.11 6.40 -6.14
N ILE A 53 -36.27 5.65 -6.85
CA ILE A 53 -36.55 4.27 -7.25
C ILE A 53 -36.25 3.29 -6.12
N TRP A 54 -35.31 3.62 -5.25
CA TRP A 54 -34.89 2.71 -4.18
C TRP A 54 -36.04 2.23 -3.27
N PRO A 55 -36.94 3.09 -2.76
CA PRO A 55 -38.08 2.65 -1.94
C PRO A 55 -39.04 1.74 -2.71
N ILE A 56 -39.30 2.04 -3.98
CA ILE A 56 -40.16 1.24 -4.87
C ILE A 56 -39.54 -0.16 -5.05
N ALA A 57 -38.25 -0.22 -5.36
CA ALA A 57 -37.54 -1.48 -5.56
C ALA A 57 -37.55 -2.37 -4.31
N LEU A 58 -37.53 -1.77 -3.12
CA LEU A 58 -37.67 -2.49 -1.84
C LEU A 58 -39.11 -2.99 -1.62
N GLU A 59 -40.12 -2.19 -1.96
CA GLU A 59 -41.53 -2.56 -1.83
C GLU A 59 -41.90 -3.77 -2.70
N TYR A 60 -41.39 -3.80 -3.94
CA TYR A 60 -41.60 -4.93 -4.86
C TYR A 60 -40.69 -6.14 -4.57
N GLY A 61 -39.88 -6.11 -3.51
CA GLY A 61 -38.97 -7.19 -3.16
C GLY A 61 -37.88 -7.44 -4.21
N CYS A 62 -37.63 -6.50 -5.12
CA CYS A 62 -36.58 -6.61 -6.12
C CYS A 62 -35.17 -6.57 -5.50
N TRP A 63 -35.08 -6.05 -4.27
CA TRP A 63 -33.86 -6.00 -3.47
C TRP A 63 -34.19 -6.24 -2.00
N ALA A 64 -33.30 -6.91 -1.27
CA ALA A 64 -33.39 -7.12 0.16
C ALA A 64 -32.08 -6.66 0.83
N TYR A 65 -32.17 -5.77 1.82
CA TYR A 65 -31.02 -5.27 2.58
C TYR A 65 -31.37 -5.12 4.07
N GLY A 66 -30.35 -5.04 4.92
CA GLY A 66 -30.50 -4.84 6.36
C GLY A 66 -31.30 -3.57 6.69
N SER A 67 -32.16 -3.67 7.71
CA SER A 67 -33.06 -2.61 8.18
C SER A 67 -32.36 -1.45 8.87
N ASP A 68 -31.07 -1.60 9.19
CA ASP A 68 -30.38 -0.73 10.12
C ASP A 68 -29.95 0.58 9.44
N LYS A 69 -30.62 1.67 9.80
CA LYS A 69 -30.31 3.04 9.37
C LYS A 69 -29.66 3.80 10.54
N ILE A 70 -28.64 4.60 10.25
CA ILE A 70 -27.92 5.34 11.30
C ILE A 70 -28.76 6.51 11.80
N SER A 71 -29.30 7.29 10.86
CA SER A 71 -30.04 8.49 11.21
C SER A 71 -31.48 8.17 11.61
N GLY A 72 -32.09 7.17 10.97
CA GLY A 72 -33.54 6.91 11.06
C GLY A 72 -34.40 8.04 10.50
N ILE A 73 -33.80 9.08 9.90
CA ILE A 73 -34.50 10.28 9.43
C ILE A 73 -34.99 10.03 7.99
N LYS A 74 -36.30 10.22 7.79
CA LYS A 74 -36.91 10.21 6.46
C LYS A 74 -37.02 11.62 5.90
N LEU A 75 -36.47 11.82 4.71
CA LEU A 75 -36.69 13.01 3.91
C LEU A 75 -38.07 12.93 3.25
N LEU A 76 -38.89 13.96 3.47
CA LEU A 76 -40.27 14.06 2.94
C LEU A 76 -41.14 12.84 3.27
N GLY A 77 -40.84 12.11 4.35
CA GLY A 77 -41.55 10.89 4.74
C GLY A 77 -41.35 9.68 3.81
N TYR A 78 -40.56 9.82 2.73
CA TYR A 78 -40.47 8.84 1.64
C TYR A 78 -39.14 8.09 1.61
N VAL A 79 -38.00 8.81 1.61
CA VAL A 79 -36.66 8.22 1.46
C VAL A 79 -35.80 8.49 2.69
N TYR A 80 -34.99 7.53 3.13
CA TYR A 80 -34.06 7.75 4.24
C TYR A 80 -32.88 8.62 3.79
N ILE A 81 -32.43 9.54 4.66
CA ILE A 81 -31.24 10.38 4.39
C ILE A 81 -30.01 9.52 4.11
N ASP A 82 -29.84 8.41 4.85
CA ASP A 82 -28.77 7.43 4.65
C ASP A 82 -28.72 6.91 3.20
N ASP A 83 -29.88 6.67 2.58
CA ASP A 83 -29.98 6.17 1.20
C ASP A 83 -29.64 7.26 0.18
N VAL A 84 -30.06 8.51 0.44
CA VAL A 84 -29.70 9.68 -0.38
C VAL A 84 -28.19 9.91 -0.34
N MET A 85 -27.57 9.86 0.84
CA MET A 85 -26.12 10.03 1.00
C MET A 85 -25.32 8.96 0.27
N ARG A 86 -25.79 7.70 0.31
CA ARG A 86 -25.19 6.61 -0.47
C ARG A 86 -25.25 6.92 -1.96
N TRP A 87 -26.44 7.26 -2.46
CA TRP A 87 -26.61 7.54 -3.88
C TRP A 87 -25.77 8.75 -4.30
N LEU A 88 -25.61 9.74 -3.44
CA LEU A 88 -24.70 10.87 -3.66
C LEU A 88 -23.24 10.40 -3.84
N LEU A 89 -22.73 9.58 -2.92
CA LEU A 89 -21.35 9.08 -2.97
C LEU A 89 -21.10 8.19 -4.21
N VAL A 90 -22.01 7.25 -4.47
CA VAL A 90 -21.90 6.33 -5.62
C VAL A 90 -22.02 7.08 -6.93
N SER A 91 -22.99 8.00 -7.05
CA SER A 91 -23.19 8.80 -8.26
C SER A 91 -22.02 9.74 -8.52
N PHE A 92 -21.44 10.33 -7.46
CA PHE A 92 -20.27 11.19 -7.60
C PHE A 92 -19.04 10.41 -8.06
N LEU A 93 -18.82 9.21 -7.50
CA LEU A 93 -17.74 8.31 -7.95
C LEU A 93 -17.92 7.90 -9.41
N LEU A 94 -19.12 7.45 -9.78
CA LEU A 94 -19.42 7.01 -11.14
C LEU A 94 -19.30 8.17 -12.14
N ALA A 95 -19.87 9.34 -11.82
CA ALA A 95 -19.78 10.51 -12.68
C ALA A 95 -18.34 11.00 -12.85
N SER A 96 -17.53 10.98 -11.78
CA SER A 96 -16.11 11.29 -11.83
C SER A 96 -15.37 10.30 -12.74
N TYR A 97 -15.60 9.00 -12.56
CA TYR A 97 -14.97 7.95 -13.36
C TYR A 97 -15.36 8.01 -14.83
N VAL A 98 -16.65 8.18 -15.14
CA VAL A 98 -17.13 8.29 -16.54
C VAL A 98 -16.55 9.53 -17.20
N SER A 99 -16.57 10.69 -16.53
CA SER A 99 -15.99 11.93 -17.06
C SER A 99 -14.51 11.80 -17.38
N LEU A 100 -13.75 11.14 -16.49
CA LEU A 100 -12.35 10.83 -16.67
C LEU A 100 -12.15 9.84 -17.83
N SER A 101 -12.87 8.71 -17.83
CA SER A 101 -12.81 7.68 -18.87
C SER A 101 -13.06 8.26 -20.26
N THR A 102 -14.12 9.04 -20.43
CA THR A 102 -14.44 9.67 -21.72
C THR A 102 -13.36 10.65 -22.16
N HIS A 103 -12.70 11.37 -21.24
CA HIS A 103 -11.61 12.28 -21.61
C HIS A 103 -10.39 11.55 -22.20
N TYR A 104 -10.00 10.41 -21.62
CA TYR A 104 -8.86 9.63 -22.12
C TYR A 104 -9.22 8.78 -23.35
N GLU A 105 -10.45 8.27 -23.42
CA GLU A 105 -10.93 7.54 -24.59
C GLU A 105 -10.93 8.45 -25.84
N GLN A 106 -11.27 9.73 -25.68
CA GLN A 106 -11.15 10.75 -26.75
C GLN A 106 -9.70 10.97 -27.23
N GLN A 107 -8.71 10.61 -26.42
CA GLN A 107 -7.28 10.67 -26.76
C GLN A 107 -6.75 9.31 -27.25
N GLY A 108 -7.62 8.31 -27.43
CA GLY A 108 -7.22 6.95 -27.83
C GLY A 108 -6.52 6.16 -26.72
N VAL A 109 -6.69 6.56 -25.45
CA VAL A 109 -6.05 5.93 -24.30
C VAL A 109 -7.09 5.23 -23.43
N ASP A 110 -6.94 3.92 -23.26
CA ASP A 110 -7.69 3.18 -22.23
C ASP A 110 -6.97 3.32 -20.87
N ILE A 111 -7.62 4.03 -19.94
CA ILE A 111 -7.08 4.30 -18.61
C ILE A 111 -6.82 2.99 -17.86
N PHE A 112 -7.78 2.06 -17.88
CA PHE A 112 -7.69 0.83 -17.11
C PHE A 112 -6.46 0.02 -17.53
N TRP A 113 -6.29 -0.21 -18.84
CA TRP A 113 -5.13 -0.93 -19.34
C TRP A 113 -3.81 -0.18 -19.13
N ARG A 114 -3.82 1.16 -19.23
CA ARG A 114 -2.63 1.98 -18.97
C ARG A 114 -2.17 1.85 -17.52
N GLU A 115 -3.08 2.00 -16.57
CA GLU A 115 -2.78 1.89 -15.14
C GLU A 115 -2.38 0.47 -14.75
N LEU A 116 -3.08 -0.55 -15.27
CA LEU A 116 -2.70 -1.95 -15.04
C LEU A 116 -1.29 -2.26 -15.56
N LYS A 117 -0.96 -1.81 -16.78
CA LYS A 117 0.39 -1.95 -17.34
C LYS A 117 1.44 -1.21 -16.50
N SER A 118 1.12 -0.01 -16.00
CA SER A 118 2.00 0.76 -15.12
C SER A 118 2.26 0.02 -13.80
N LEU A 119 1.21 -0.48 -13.15
CA LEU A 119 1.31 -1.24 -11.90
C LEU A 119 2.15 -2.51 -12.08
N LEU A 120 1.85 -3.32 -13.10
CA LEU A 120 2.62 -4.54 -13.39
C LEU A 120 4.09 -4.22 -13.68
N ARG A 121 4.37 -3.10 -14.36
CA ARG A 121 5.73 -2.65 -14.63
C ARG A 121 6.45 -2.24 -13.35
N SER A 122 5.78 -1.57 -12.42
CA SER A 122 6.31 -1.22 -11.09
C SER A 122 6.67 -2.46 -10.27
N PHE A 123 5.80 -3.48 -10.26
CA PHE A 123 6.14 -4.77 -9.65
C PHE A 123 7.33 -5.44 -10.33
N ALA A 124 7.40 -5.42 -11.67
CA ALA A 124 8.55 -5.96 -12.41
C ALA A 124 9.86 -5.21 -12.11
N TYR A 125 9.82 -3.91 -11.81
CA TYR A 125 11.00 -3.17 -11.31
C TYR A 125 11.37 -3.62 -9.89
N ALA A 126 10.39 -3.75 -8.99
CA ALA A 126 10.63 -4.22 -7.63
C ALA A 126 11.26 -5.63 -7.60
N PHE A 127 10.74 -6.59 -8.38
CA PHE A 127 11.32 -7.94 -8.48
C PHE A 127 12.73 -7.95 -9.07
N ARG A 128 13.02 -7.08 -10.04
CA ARG A 128 14.40 -6.90 -10.55
C ARG A 128 15.35 -6.40 -9.47
N GLY A 129 14.90 -5.48 -8.62
CA GLY A 129 15.67 -4.99 -7.47
C GLY A 129 16.05 -6.11 -6.50
N VAL A 130 15.10 -6.98 -6.14
CA VAL A 130 15.35 -8.13 -5.26
C VAL A 130 16.44 -9.04 -5.82
N ARG A 131 16.40 -9.35 -7.14
CA ARG A 131 17.37 -10.24 -7.78
C ARG A 131 18.81 -9.74 -7.71
N ILE A 132 19.00 -8.42 -7.80
CA ILE A 132 20.33 -7.78 -7.77
C ILE A 132 20.98 -7.92 -6.39
N ILE A 133 20.18 -8.01 -5.33
CA ILE A 133 20.63 -8.00 -3.92
C ILE A 133 20.87 -9.43 -3.41
N SER A 134 20.14 -10.42 -3.92
CA SER A 134 20.38 -11.85 -3.63
C SER A 134 21.74 -12.41 -4.10
N LEU A 135 22.64 -11.58 -4.63
CA LEU A 135 24.01 -11.95 -5.00
C LEU A 135 25.04 -11.64 -3.90
N GLU A 136 24.66 -10.92 -2.83
CA GLU A 136 25.55 -10.58 -1.72
C GLU A 136 25.57 -11.68 -0.65
N ARG A 137 26.75 -11.89 -0.03
CA ARG A 137 26.98 -13.00 0.92
C ARG A 137 26.10 -12.88 2.17
N ASN A 138 25.96 -11.68 2.74
CA ASN A 138 25.15 -11.44 3.93
C ASN A 138 23.66 -11.68 3.64
N SER A 139 23.16 -11.16 2.52
CA SER A 139 21.78 -11.38 2.07
C SER A 139 21.44 -12.86 1.89
N THR A 140 22.37 -13.67 1.39
CA THR A 140 22.19 -15.12 1.26
C THR A 140 21.95 -15.80 2.62
N VAL A 141 22.68 -15.37 3.66
CA VAL A 141 22.52 -15.91 5.02
C VAL A 141 21.16 -15.54 5.59
N HIS A 142 20.75 -14.26 5.47
CA HIS A 142 19.44 -13.82 5.95
C HIS A 142 18.28 -14.57 5.29
N VAL A 143 18.36 -14.80 3.98
CA VAL A 143 17.35 -15.59 3.24
C VAL A 143 17.34 -17.05 3.70
N ALA A 144 18.50 -17.68 3.88
CA ALA A 144 18.59 -19.05 4.37
C ALA A 144 17.97 -19.21 5.77
N VAL A 145 18.29 -18.29 6.69
CA VAL A 145 17.70 -18.26 8.04
C VAL A 145 16.19 -18.02 7.97
N ALA A 146 15.72 -17.11 7.12
CA ALA A 146 14.29 -16.86 6.95
C ALA A 146 13.55 -18.12 6.46
N VAL A 147 14.10 -18.85 5.47
CA VAL A 147 13.52 -20.11 5.00
C VAL A 147 13.46 -21.14 6.13
N PHE A 148 14.53 -21.26 6.93
CA PHE A 148 14.56 -22.15 8.08
C PHE A 148 13.46 -21.82 9.10
N VAL A 149 13.34 -20.55 9.50
CA VAL A 149 12.30 -20.10 10.45
C VAL A 149 10.88 -20.33 9.92
N LEU A 150 10.65 -20.16 8.61
CA LEU A 150 9.36 -20.45 7.99
C LEU A 150 9.01 -21.94 8.05
N LEU A 151 9.99 -22.83 7.86
CA LEU A 151 9.79 -24.27 8.00
C LEU A 151 9.43 -24.62 9.44
N GLU A 152 10.14 -24.06 10.43
CA GLU A 152 9.81 -24.25 11.85
C GLU A 152 8.41 -23.73 12.19
N ALA A 153 8.03 -22.54 11.71
CA ALA A 153 6.69 -21.96 11.89
C ALA A 153 5.58 -22.92 11.44
N ILE A 154 5.76 -23.58 10.30
CA ILE A 154 4.82 -24.57 9.76
C ILE A 154 4.81 -25.83 10.64
N LEU A 155 5.99 -26.36 11.00
CA LEU A 155 6.13 -27.58 11.81
C LEU A 155 5.56 -27.44 13.23
N PHE A 156 5.66 -26.24 13.82
CA PHE A 156 5.15 -25.93 15.14
C PHE A 156 3.70 -25.42 15.15
N ARG A 157 3.07 -25.29 13.98
CA ARG A 157 1.68 -24.83 13.80
C ARG A 157 1.39 -23.58 14.64
N ILE A 158 2.21 -22.55 14.46
CA ILE A 158 2.06 -21.28 15.17
C ILE A 158 0.73 -20.60 14.78
N SER A 159 0.18 -19.80 15.69
CA SER A 159 -1.07 -19.06 15.51
C SER A 159 -0.93 -17.93 14.48
N ALA A 160 -2.06 -17.40 14.00
CA ALA A 160 -2.08 -16.32 13.01
C ALA A 160 -1.33 -15.06 13.48
N LEU A 161 -1.37 -14.76 14.78
CA LEU A 161 -0.70 -13.60 15.36
C LEU A 161 0.82 -13.81 15.46
N GLU A 162 1.27 -15.03 15.73
CA GLU A 162 2.68 -15.39 15.71
C GLU A 162 3.24 -15.38 14.27
N TRP A 163 2.45 -15.85 13.30
CA TRP A 163 2.77 -15.70 11.88
C TRP A 163 3.00 -14.25 11.48
N LEU A 164 2.17 -13.32 11.97
CA LEU A 164 2.36 -11.90 11.72
C LEU A 164 3.72 -11.42 12.20
N PHE A 165 4.14 -11.80 13.41
CA PHE A 165 5.47 -11.43 13.94
C PHE A 165 6.62 -12.05 13.15
N VAL A 166 6.51 -13.31 12.75
CA VAL A 166 7.53 -13.98 11.92
C VAL A 166 7.66 -13.31 10.56
N VAL A 167 6.55 -13.11 9.86
CA VAL A 167 6.55 -12.48 8.52
C VAL A 167 7.06 -11.05 8.59
N MET A 168 6.64 -10.27 9.59
CA MET A 168 7.12 -8.90 9.79
C MET A 168 8.62 -8.86 10.12
N SER A 169 9.12 -9.77 10.94
CA SER A 169 10.54 -9.85 11.28
C SER A 169 11.40 -10.15 10.05
N ILE A 170 10.99 -11.13 9.25
CA ILE A 170 11.67 -11.48 7.99
C ILE A 170 11.65 -10.29 7.01
N ALA A 171 10.48 -9.66 6.84
CA ALA A 171 10.33 -8.52 5.94
C ALA A 171 11.20 -7.33 6.36
N LEU A 172 11.31 -7.06 7.67
CA LEU A 172 12.16 -5.99 8.19
C LEU A 172 13.64 -6.27 7.96
N VAL A 173 14.13 -7.46 8.31
CA VAL A 173 15.54 -7.82 8.12
C VAL A 173 15.94 -7.72 6.65
N LEU A 174 15.15 -8.30 5.75
CA LEU A 174 15.42 -8.23 4.31
C LEU A 174 15.27 -6.80 3.77
N GLY A 175 14.31 -6.03 4.28
CA GLY A 175 14.11 -4.63 3.90
C GLY A 175 15.29 -3.74 4.31
N PHE A 176 15.83 -3.91 5.52
CA PHE A 176 17.01 -3.19 5.98
C PHE A 176 18.27 -3.62 5.24
N GLU A 177 18.42 -4.91 4.92
CA GLU A 177 19.53 -5.40 4.10
C GLU A 177 19.50 -4.76 2.70
N ILE A 178 18.33 -4.72 2.06
CA ILE A 178 18.14 -4.03 0.77
C ILE A 178 18.50 -2.54 0.89
N PHE A 179 18.06 -1.89 1.96
CA PHE A 179 18.37 -0.48 2.20
C PHE A 179 19.89 -0.28 2.41
N ASN A 180 20.55 -1.17 3.13
CA ASN A 180 22.01 -1.15 3.31
C ASN A 180 22.74 -1.24 1.97
N SER A 181 22.41 -2.21 1.12
CA SER A 181 23.02 -2.33 -0.22
C SER A 181 22.74 -1.09 -1.10
N CYS A 182 21.56 -0.46 -0.97
CA CYS A 182 21.28 0.81 -1.65
C CYS A 182 22.18 1.95 -1.13
N VAL A 183 22.33 2.07 0.19
CA VAL A 183 23.21 3.08 0.80
C VAL A 183 24.67 2.84 0.41
N GLU A 184 25.15 1.60 0.43
CA GLU A 184 26.53 1.28 0.01
C GLU A 184 26.82 1.71 -1.44
N ARG A 185 25.86 1.52 -2.34
CA ARG A 185 25.98 1.93 -3.75
C ARG A 185 25.95 3.45 -3.92
N ILE A 186 25.09 4.15 -3.18
CA ILE A 186 24.98 5.62 -3.26
C ILE A 186 26.18 6.28 -2.57
N ALA A 187 26.59 5.78 -1.40
CA ALA A 187 27.72 6.27 -0.61
C ALA A 187 29.02 5.58 -1.06
N SER A 188 29.33 5.61 -2.35
CA SER A 188 30.61 5.11 -2.87
C SER A 188 31.26 6.14 -3.76
N TRP A 189 32.59 6.12 -3.83
CA TRP A 189 33.31 6.91 -4.81
C TRP A 189 33.09 6.34 -6.20
N SER A 190 32.81 7.20 -7.17
CA SER A 190 32.97 6.82 -8.56
C SER A 190 34.47 6.66 -8.89
N PRO A 191 34.83 5.80 -9.86
CA PRO A 191 36.22 5.57 -10.23
C PRO A 191 36.95 6.89 -10.57
N GLY A 192 38.06 7.16 -9.89
CA GLY A 192 38.87 8.38 -10.08
C GLY A 192 38.38 9.64 -9.34
N GLU A 193 37.19 9.60 -8.73
CA GLU A 193 36.61 10.78 -8.06
C GLU A 193 37.36 11.17 -6.79
N SER A 194 37.80 10.18 -6.00
CA SER A 194 38.61 10.42 -4.80
C SER A 194 39.96 11.07 -5.17
N GLU A 195 40.65 10.52 -6.18
CA GLU A 195 41.93 11.04 -6.68
C GLU A 195 41.79 12.47 -7.23
N GLN A 196 40.73 12.72 -8.02
CA GLN A 196 40.44 14.05 -8.55
C GLN A 196 40.14 15.06 -7.44
N MET A 197 39.42 14.65 -6.39
CA MET A 197 39.13 15.51 -5.25
C MET A 197 40.41 15.87 -4.49
N VAL A 198 41.30 14.89 -4.24
CA VAL A 198 42.61 15.12 -3.61
C VAL A 198 43.44 16.11 -4.43
N ALA A 199 43.44 15.97 -5.76
CA ALA A 199 44.18 16.86 -6.66
C ALA A 199 43.62 18.30 -6.72
N THR A 200 42.29 18.48 -6.57
CA THR A 200 41.63 19.78 -6.78
C THR A 200 41.42 20.56 -5.48
N LEU A 201 41.01 19.88 -4.41
CA LEU A 201 40.59 20.50 -3.13
C LEU A 201 41.56 20.17 -1.98
N GLY A 202 42.55 19.32 -2.22
CA GLY A 202 43.52 18.87 -1.23
C GLY A 202 43.05 17.66 -0.43
N LYS A 203 44.02 16.97 0.17
CA LYS A 203 43.82 15.69 0.87
C LYS A 203 42.82 15.77 2.03
N GLY A 204 42.82 16.87 2.79
CA GLY A 204 41.95 17.02 3.97
C GLY A 204 40.45 17.00 3.65
N VAL A 205 40.04 17.58 2.52
CA VAL A 205 38.62 17.58 2.09
C VAL A 205 38.20 16.17 1.64
N ALA A 206 39.07 15.44 0.94
CA ALA A 206 38.81 14.06 0.55
C ALA A 206 38.69 13.14 1.78
N GLU A 207 39.57 13.29 2.77
CA GLU A 207 39.52 12.52 4.04
C GLU A 207 38.24 12.82 4.84
N GLN A 208 37.76 14.08 4.87
CA GLN A 208 36.47 14.40 5.50
C GLN A 208 35.31 13.69 4.81
N ARG A 209 35.26 13.68 3.47
CA ARG A 209 34.23 12.96 2.73
C ARG A 209 34.31 11.45 2.95
N ASP A 210 35.51 10.87 3.02
CA ASP A 210 35.71 9.46 3.35
C ASP A 210 35.12 9.12 4.73
N GLN A 211 35.34 9.97 5.72
CA GLN A 211 34.77 9.82 7.05
C GLN A 211 33.24 9.89 7.03
N GLU A 212 32.67 10.86 6.32
CA GLU A 212 31.20 10.98 6.17
C GLU A 212 30.58 9.75 5.49
N ILE A 213 31.20 9.26 4.41
CA ILE A 213 30.78 8.04 3.72
C ILE A 213 30.84 6.84 4.67
N GLY A 214 31.92 6.73 5.45
CA GLY A 214 32.08 5.69 6.46
C GLY A 214 30.96 5.71 7.49
N LEU A 215 30.68 6.88 8.07
CA LEU A 215 29.61 7.06 9.07
C LEU A 215 28.23 6.65 8.54
N VAL A 216 27.90 7.01 7.30
CA VAL A 216 26.61 6.67 6.68
C VAL A 216 26.51 5.15 6.45
N LYS A 217 27.59 4.49 6.03
CA LYS A 217 27.63 3.04 5.87
C LYS A 217 27.51 2.31 7.20
N ASP A 218 28.26 2.75 8.21
CA ASP A 218 28.23 2.17 9.55
C ASP A 218 26.82 2.28 10.15
N ALA A 219 26.15 3.43 9.94
CA ALA A 219 24.77 3.62 10.37
C ALA A 219 23.78 2.67 9.65
N ALA A 220 23.95 2.47 8.33
CA ALA A 220 23.11 1.54 7.58
C ALA A 220 23.32 0.08 8.02
N ALA A 221 24.57 -0.33 8.21
CA ALA A 221 24.94 -1.65 8.71
C ALA A 221 24.40 -1.88 10.15
N ALA A 222 24.45 -0.85 11.00
CA ALA A 222 23.83 -0.92 12.33
C ALA A 222 22.32 -1.18 12.24
N GLY A 223 21.62 -0.58 11.28
CA GLY A 223 20.19 -0.85 11.03
C GLY A 223 19.89 -2.32 10.72
N VAL A 224 20.72 -2.95 9.88
CA VAL A 224 20.64 -4.41 9.61
C VAL A 224 20.88 -5.22 10.88
N LEU A 225 21.88 -4.85 11.68
CA LEU A 225 22.17 -5.54 12.94
C LEU A 225 20.99 -5.44 13.92
N PHE A 226 20.44 -4.24 14.14
CA PHE A 226 19.31 -4.05 15.05
C PHE A 226 18.07 -4.84 14.62
N SER A 227 17.73 -4.80 13.32
CA SER A 227 16.60 -5.58 12.79
C SER A 227 16.84 -7.09 12.92
N SER A 228 18.06 -7.57 12.69
CA SER A 228 18.43 -8.99 12.84
C SER A 228 18.37 -9.47 14.28
N VAL A 229 18.85 -8.66 15.24
CA VAL A 229 18.76 -8.97 16.67
C VAL A 229 17.29 -9.01 17.12
N ALA A 230 16.48 -8.03 16.71
CA ALA A 230 15.05 -8.02 17.03
C ALA A 230 14.34 -9.26 16.48
N ALA A 231 14.62 -9.64 15.22
CA ALA A 231 14.09 -10.86 14.62
C ALA A 231 14.55 -12.12 15.37
N GLY A 232 15.80 -12.16 15.83
CA GLY A 232 16.32 -13.24 16.68
C GLY A 232 15.57 -13.36 18.01
N VAL A 233 15.28 -12.24 18.68
CA VAL A 233 14.47 -12.23 19.91
C VAL A 233 13.05 -12.74 19.66
N VAL A 234 12.42 -12.33 18.55
CA VAL A 234 11.10 -12.86 18.15
C VAL A 234 11.18 -14.37 17.91
N GLY A 235 12.20 -14.85 17.20
CA GLY A 235 12.42 -16.28 16.98
C GLY A 235 12.57 -17.06 18.29
N VAL A 236 13.44 -16.60 19.19
CA VAL A 236 13.64 -17.25 20.50
C VAL A 236 12.33 -17.25 21.30
N THR A 237 11.63 -16.12 21.40
CA THR A 237 10.39 -16.03 22.20
C THR A 237 9.28 -16.94 21.68
N LEU A 238 9.16 -17.13 20.37
CA LEU A 238 8.11 -17.97 19.77
C LEU A 238 8.45 -19.46 19.77
N PHE A 239 9.71 -19.82 19.49
CA PHE A 239 10.11 -21.21 19.26
C PHE A 239 10.78 -21.87 20.46
N PHE A 240 11.36 -21.12 21.41
CA PHE A 240 12.14 -21.70 22.51
C PHE A 240 11.32 -22.64 23.40
N SER A 241 10.14 -22.21 23.86
CA SER A 241 9.27 -23.05 24.71
C SER A 241 8.83 -24.31 23.97
N ARG A 242 8.44 -24.18 22.69
CA ARG A 242 7.96 -25.28 21.85
C ARG A 242 9.06 -26.29 21.51
N LEU A 243 10.30 -25.82 21.36
CA LEU A 243 11.46 -26.67 21.12
C LEU A 243 11.76 -27.51 22.37
N LEU A 244 11.71 -26.89 23.56
CA LEU A 244 11.91 -27.59 24.83
C LEU A 244 10.84 -28.67 25.07
N GLU A 245 9.57 -28.36 24.85
CA GLU A 245 8.45 -29.32 24.99
C GLU A 245 8.53 -30.52 24.04
N LYS A 246 9.19 -30.38 22.87
CA LYS A 246 9.37 -31.53 21.96
C LYS A 246 10.61 -32.36 22.27
N LEU A 247 11.60 -31.79 22.96
CA LEU A 247 12.88 -32.44 23.24
C LEU A 247 12.91 -33.14 24.61
N PHE A 248 12.10 -32.69 25.57
CA PHE A 248 11.99 -33.24 26.93
C PHE A 248 10.55 -33.70 27.22
#